data_AF-A0A918VEE6-F1
#
_entry.id   AF-A0A918VEE6-F1
#
_cell.length_a   1.000
_cell.length_b   1.000
_cell.length_c   1.000
_cell.angle_alpha   90.00
_cell.angle_beta   90.00
_cell.angle_gamma   90.00
#
_symmetry.space_group_name_H-M   'P 1'
#
loop_
_entity.id
_entity.type
_entity.pdbx_description
1 polymer ?
#
loop_
_entity_poly.entity_id
_entity_poly.type
_entity_poly.pdbx_seq_one_letter_code
_entity_poly.pdbx_strand_id
1 'polypeptide(L)'
;MRRRPRAATLGGMSETPVKQHGTAAFYGQAVASFSVALAATALGIARLQADAWVRAFLAIAVLYLVTSCFTLAKVIRDRQEAGQIVSRIDQARLEKLLAEHDPFEKL
;
A
#
# COMPACT_ATOMS: atom_id res chain seq x y z
N MET A 1 14.40 -53.15 -12.73
CA MET A 1 13.76 -52.03 -13.45
C MET A 1 12.40 -51.71 -12.83
N ARG A 2 12.34 -50.91 -11.76
CA ARG A 2 11.10 -50.34 -11.20
C ARG A 2 11.42 -48.93 -10.71
N ARG A 3 11.10 -47.94 -11.55
CA ARG A 3 11.30 -46.52 -11.25
C ARG A 3 10.28 -46.11 -10.18
N ARG A 4 10.75 -45.63 -9.03
CA ARG A 4 9.93 -44.93 -8.04
C ARG A 4 9.50 -43.58 -8.63
N PRO A 5 8.21 -43.20 -8.62
CA PRO A 5 7.83 -41.84 -8.96
C PRO A 5 8.29 -40.90 -7.84
N ARG A 6 9.10 -39.90 -8.23
CA ARG A 6 9.57 -38.82 -7.36
C ARG A 6 8.36 -38.03 -6.85
N ALA A 7 8.36 -37.76 -5.55
CA ALA A 7 7.44 -36.83 -4.90
C ALA A 7 7.38 -35.51 -5.68
N ALA A 8 6.18 -35.20 -6.19
CA ALA A 8 5.90 -33.88 -6.72
C ALA A 8 5.91 -32.90 -5.54
N THR A 9 6.90 -32.03 -5.55
CA THR A 9 7.07 -30.84 -4.71
C THR A 9 5.81 -29.97 -4.77
N LEU A 10 4.84 -30.23 -3.90
CA LEU A 10 3.82 -29.27 -3.47
C LEU A 10 4.43 -28.37 -2.39
N GLY A 11 5.44 -27.60 -2.78
CA GLY A 11 5.93 -26.48 -1.98
C GLY A 11 4.92 -25.35 -2.11
N GLY A 12 4.01 -25.24 -1.16
CA GLY A 12 3.11 -24.10 -1.05
C GLY A 12 3.94 -22.81 -1.06
N MET A 13 3.61 -21.89 -1.97
CA MET A 13 4.17 -20.55 -1.96
C MET A 13 3.66 -19.86 -0.69
N SER A 14 4.41 -19.99 0.40
CA SER A 14 4.29 -19.14 1.56
C SER A 14 4.73 -17.74 1.13
N GLU A 15 3.82 -16.96 0.56
CA GLU A 15 3.95 -15.51 0.46
C GLU A 15 4.08 -15.00 1.89
N THR A 16 5.31 -14.90 2.38
CA THR A 16 5.58 -14.27 3.67
C THR A 16 5.05 -12.83 3.56
N PRO A 17 4.09 -12.40 4.40
CA PRO A 17 3.60 -11.05 4.35
C PRO A 17 4.77 -10.14 4.71
N VAL A 18 5.30 -9.42 3.72
CA VAL A 18 6.36 -8.42 3.90
C VAL A 18 5.77 -7.35 4.81
N LYS A 19 6.06 -7.47 6.11
CA LYS A 19 5.63 -6.53 7.12
C LYS A 19 6.46 -5.25 6.94
N GLN A 20 6.02 -4.37 6.05
CA GLN A 20 6.68 -3.08 5.81
C GLN A 20 6.54 -2.19 7.05
N HIS A 21 7.50 -2.30 7.98
CA HIS A 21 7.69 -1.34 9.05
C HIS A 21 8.41 -0.12 8.48
N GLY A 22 7.67 0.89 8.04
CA GLY A 22 8.24 2.22 7.82
C GLY A 22 8.62 2.82 9.17
N THR A 23 9.91 3.05 9.42
CA THR A 23 10.37 3.73 10.64
C THR A 23 9.74 5.12 10.70
N ALA A 24 9.18 5.52 11.86
CA ALA A 24 8.50 6.81 12.04
C ALA A 24 9.33 8.03 11.59
N ALA A 25 10.66 7.91 11.61
CA ALA A 25 11.58 8.90 11.06
C ALA A 25 11.40 9.17 9.56
N PHE A 26 11.19 8.14 8.73
CA PHE A 26 10.96 8.30 7.30
C PHE A 26 9.61 8.99 7.00
N TYR A 27 8.60 8.74 7.83
CA TYR A 27 7.31 9.44 7.72
C TYR A 27 7.48 10.93 8.00
N GLY A 28 8.17 11.29 9.08
CA GLY A 28 8.45 12.69 9.42
C GLY A 28 9.24 13.42 8.32
N GLN A 29 10.26 12.75 7.75
CA GLN A 29 11.02 13.27 6.62
C GLN A 29 10.12 13.50 5.39
N ALA A 30 9.26 12.54 5.05
CA ALA A 30 8.37 12.67 3.89
C ALA A 30 7.42 13.87 4.04
N VAL A 31 6.84 14.06 5.23
CA VAL A 31 5.98 15.22 5.51
C VAL A 31 6.78 16.52 5.40
N ALA A 32 7.97 16.59 5.99
CA ALA A 32 8.83 17.76 5.91
C ALA A 32 9.23 18.10 4.47
N SER A 33 9.67 17.12 3.68
CA SER A 33 10.02 17.31 2.27
C SER A 33 8.82 17.77 1.44
N PHE A 34 7.65 17.21 1.68
CA PHE A 34 6.41 17.64 1.02
C PHE A 34 6.06 19.08 1.36
N SER A 35 6.12 19.48 2.64
CA SER A 35 5.86 20.85 3.07
C SER A 35 6.84 21.85 2.45
N VAL A 36 8.13 21.51 2.39
CA VAL A 36 9.15 22.36 1.74
C VAL A 36 8.86 22.50 0.24
N ALA A 37 8.54 21.40 -0.45
CA ALA A 37 8.19 21.43 -1.86
C ALA A 37 6.94 22.28 -2.13
N LEU A 38 5.88 22.10 -1.33
CA LEU A 38 4.64 22.86 -1.45
C LEU A 38 4.88 24.37 -1.22
N ALA A 39 5.68 24.72 -0.21
CA ALA A 39 6.06 26.10 0.06
C ALA A 39 6.90 26.70 -1.08
N ALA A 40 7.86 25.95 -1.63
CA ALA A 40 8.66 26.37 -2.77
C ALA A 40 7.78 26.63 -4.01
N THR A 41 6.82 25.75 -4.30
CA THR A 41 5.85 25.95 -5.39
C THR A 41 5.00 27.20 -5.15
N ALA A 42 4.46 27.40 -3.94
CA ALA A 42 3.67 28.57 -3.60
C ALA A 42 4.47 29.88 -3.74
N LEU A 43 5.73 29.89 -3.28
CA LEU A 43 6.65 31.01 -3.46
C LEU A 43 6.97 31.25 -4.94
N GLY A 44 7.13 30.18 -5.73
CA GLY A 44 7.30 30.26 -7.18
C GLY A 44 6.12 30.95 -7.85
N ILE A 45 4.89 30.57 -7.51
CA ILE A 45 3.66 31.20 -8.01
C ILE A 45 3.57 32.67 -7.54
N ALA A 46 4.02 32.97 -6.32
CA ALA A 46 4.01 34.34 -5.79
C ALA A 46 5.03 35.26 -6.49
N ARG A 47 6.20 34.73 -6.84
CA ARG A 47 7.30 35.45 -7.53
C ARG A 47 7.16 35.46 -9.06
N LEU A 48 6.25 34.66 -9.61
CA LEU A 48 6.04 34.56 -11.04
C LEU A 48 5.54 35.90 -11.60
N GLN A 49 6.23 36.43 -12.62
CA GLN A 49 5.77 37.58 -13.38
C GLN A 49 4.63 37.13 -14.31
N ALA A 50 3.41 37.09 -13.77
CA ALA A 50 2.20 36.77 -14.49
C ALA A 50 1.02 37.57 -13.92
N ASP A 51 -0.04 37.71 -14.72
CA ASP A 51 -1.27 38.35 -14.27
C ASP A 51 -1.84 37.69 -13.01
N ALA A 52 -2.49 38.51 -12.18
CA ALA A 52 -3.09 38.07 -10.93
C ALA A 52 -4.07 36.90 -11.15
N TRP A 53 -4.80 36.91 -12.27
CA TRP A 53 -5.72 35.84 -12.64
C TRP A 53 -5.01 34.51 -12.90
N VAL A 54 -3.90 34.53 -13.64
CA VAL A 54 -3.10 33.33 -13.93
C VAL A 54 -2.50 32.77 -12.66
N ARG A 55 -2.00 33.63 -11.77
CA ARG A 55 -1.48 33.22 -10.46
C ARG A 55 -2.56 32.57 -9.59
N ALA A 56 -3.78 33.12 -9.57
CA ALA A 56 -4.90 32.55 -8.82
C ALA A 56 -5.32 31.19 -9.38
N PHE A 57 -5.41 31.05 -10.71
CA PHE A 57 -5.70 29.78 -11.38
C PHE A 57 -4.67 28.71 -11.02
N LEU A 58 -3.38 29.03 -11.10
CA LEU A 58 -2.29 28.11 -10.73
C LEU A 58 -2.36 27.72 -9.24
N ALA A 59 -2.65 28.66 -8.35
CA ALA A 59 -2.79 28.38 -6.92
C ALA A 59 -3.92 27.38 -6.66
N ILE A 60 -5.10 27.59 -7.24
CA ILE A 60 -6.24 26.69 -7.09
C ILE A 60 -5.95 25.33 -7.74
N ALA A 61 -5.33 25.31 -8.92
CA ALA A 61 -4.96 24.07 -9.61
C ALA A 61 -4.01 23.22 -8.75
N VAL A 62 -2.97 23.82 -8.17
CA VAL A 62 -2.04 23.11 -7.27
C VAL A 62 -2.75 22.61 -6.01
N LEU A 63 -3.57 23.44 -5.36
CA LEU A 63 -4.33 23.04 -4.16
C LEU A 63 -5.26 21.85 -4.43
N TYR A 64 -6.01 21.91 -5.53
CA TYR A 64 -6.94 20.85 -5.91
C TYR A 64 -6.20 19.56 -6.33
N LEU A 65 -5.10 19.69 -7.07
CA LEU A 65 -4.26 18.57 -7.49
C LEU A 65 -3.68 17.83 -6.28
N VAL A 66 -3.13 18.56 -5.31
CA VAL A 66 -2.60 18.01 -4.06
C VAL A 66 -3.69 17.28 -3.27
N THR A 67 -4.86 17.91 -3.11
CA THR A 67 -6.00 17.32 -2.39
C THR A 67 -6.48 16.02 -3.06
N SER A 68 -6.59 16.03 -4.38
CA SER A 68 -7.01 14.85 -5.16
C SER A 68 -5.96 13.74 -5.11
N CYS A 69 -4.66 14.08 -5.11
CA CYS A 69 -3.57 13.12 -4.98
C CYS A 69 -3.63 12.39 -3.62
N PHE A 70 -3.84 13.12 -2.51
CA PHE A 70 -4.00 12.49 -1.20
C PHE A 70 -5.24 11.61 -1.11
N THR A 71 -6.36 12.05 -1.66
CA THR A 71 -7.58 11.24 -1.75
C THR A 71 -7.32 9.94 -2.50
N LEU A 72 -6.66 10.03 -3.67
CA LEU A 72 -6.32 8.87 -4.47
C LEU A 72 -5.35 7.93 -3.74
N ALA A 73 -4.32 8.47 -3.09
CA ALA A 73 -3.36 7.71 -2.29
C ALA A 73 -4.07 6.96 -1.15
N LYS A 74 -5.03 7.63 -0.49
CA LYS A 74 -5.86 7.01 0.54
C LYS A 74 -6.69 5.87 -0.02
N VAL A 75 -7.40 6.06 -1.14
CA VAL A 75 -8.19 5.00 -1.79
C VAL A 75 -7.34 3.79 -2.14
N ILE A 76 -6.14 4.00 -2.69
CA ILE A 76 -5.21 2.91 -3.03
C ILE A 76 -4.77 2.15 -1.77
N ARG A 77 -4.39 2.87 -0.71
CA ARG A 77 -3.98 2.27 0.56
C ARG A 77 -5.13 1.50 1.22
N ASP A 78 -6.30 2.10 1.30
CA ASP A 78 -7.50 1.49 1.89
C ASP A 78 -7.86 0.19 1.12
N ARG A 79 -7.66 0.13 -0.21
CA ARG A 79 -7.82 -1.10 -1.01
C ARG A 79 -6.76 -2.17 -0.72
N GLN A 80 -5.51 -1.78 -0.52
CA GLN A 80 -4.43 -2.72 -0.16
C GLN A 80 -4.68 -3.33 1.24
N GLU A 81 -5.09 -2.51 2.21
CA GLU A 81 -5.40 -2.95 3.57
C GLU A 81 -6.60 -3.92 3.58
N ALA A 82 -7.66 -3.63 2.81
CA ALA A 82 -8.82 -4.52 2.68
C ALA A 82 -8.42 -5.91 2.13
N GLY A 83 -7.57 -5.97 1.10
CA GLY A 83 -7.08 -7.23 0.54
C GLY A 83 -6.26 -8.07 1.53
N GLN A 84 -5.41 -7.42 2.33
CA GLN A 84 -4.62 -8.10 3.36
C GLN A 84 -5.48 -8.67 4.49
N ILE A 85 -6.55 -7.97 4.89
CA ILE A 85 -7.45 -8.45 5.95
C ILE A 85 -8.23 -9.69 5.50
N VAL A 86 -8.77 -9.69 4.28
CA VAL A 86 -9.52 -10.84 3.72
C VAL A 86 -8.63 -12.09 3.68
N SER A 87 -7.40 -11.97 3.19
CA SER A 87 -6.45 -13.10 3.13
C SER A 87 -6.15 -13.70 4.51
N ARG A 88 -6.02 -12.89 5.56
CA ARG A 88 -5.79 -13.38 6.92
C ARG A 88 -6.99 -14.13 7.49
N ILE A 89 -8.21 -13.66 7.19
CA ILE A 89 -9.45 -14.33 7.63
C ILE A 89 -9.60 -15.67 6.91
N ASP A 90 -9.31 -15.73 5.61
CA ASP A 90 -9.35 -16.97 4.85
C ASP A 90 -8.33 -17.99 5.35
N GLN A 91 -7.11 -17.56 5.67
CA GLN A 91 -6.10 -18.41 6.32
C GLN A 91 -6.59 -18.96 7.66
N ALA A 92 -7.10 -18.12 8.55
CA ALA A 92 -7.60 -18.56 9.85
C ALA A 92 -8.82 -19.50 9.74
N ARG A 93 -9.70 -19.28 8.75
CA ARG A 93 -10.83 -20.18 8.47
C ARG A 93 -10.35 -21.52 7.91
N LEU A 94 -9.38 -21.49 7.01
CA LEU A 94 -8.79 -22.69 6.41
C LEU A 94 -8.03 -23.51 7.46
N GLU A 95 -7.29 -22.87 8.34
CA GLU A 95 -6.66 -23.50 9.52
C GLU A 95 -7.69 -24.18 10.42
N LYS A 96 -8.83 -23.53 10.69
CA LYS A 96 -9.92 -24.14 11.47
C LYS A 96 -10.55 -25.35 10.78
N LEU A 97 -10.80 -25.26 9.46
CA LEU A 97 -11.36 -26.38 8.70
C LEU A 97 -10.40 -27.57 8.66
N LEU A 98 -9.10 -27.32 8.50
CA LEU A 98 -8.06 -28.35 8.58
C LEU A 98 -7.95 -28.95 9.99
N ALA A 99 -8.14 -28.15 11.05
CA ALA A 99 -8.10 -28.63 12.42
C ALA A 99 -9.35 -29.43 12.80
N GLU A 100 -10.53 -29.08 12.29
CA GLU A 100 -11.79 -29.83 12.53
C GLU A 100 -11.88 -31.11 11.69
N HIS A 101 -11.33 -31.10 10.47
CA HIS A 101 -11.17 -32.29 9.64
C HIS A 101 -9.70 -32.69 9.67
N ASP A 102 -9.25 -33.38 10.73
CA ASP A 102 -7.92 -33.98 10.78
C ASP A 102 -7.95 -35.37 10.12
N PRO A 103 -7.58 -35.50 8.82
CA PRO A 103 -7.68 -36.77 8.10
C PRO A 103 -6.65 -37.81 8.56
N PHE A 104 -5.76 -37.47 9.49
CA PHE A 104 -4.68 -38.33 9.95
C PHE A 104 -4.95 -39.04 11.28
N GLU A 105 -6.04 -38.74 11.99
CA GLU A 105 -6.42 -39.51 13.20
C GLU A 105 -6.92 -40.94 12.90
N LYS A 106 -7.21 -41.27 11.63
CA LYS A 106 -7.78 -42.56 11.23
C LYS A 106 -6.77 -43.55 10.63
N LEU A 107 -5.47 -43.35 10.81
CA LEU A 107 -4.44 -44.32 10.38
C LEU A 107 -3.50 -44.67 11.54
#